data_AF-A0A656GP77-F1
#
_entry.id   AF-A0A656GP77-F1
#
_cell.length_a   1.000
_cell.length_b   1.000
_cell.length_c   1.000
_cell.angle_alpha   90.00
_cell.angle_beta   90.00
_cell.angle_gamma   90.00
#
_symmetry.space_group_name_H-M   'P 1'
#
loop_
_entity.id
_entity.type
_entity.pdbx_description
1 polymer ?
#
loop_
_entity_poly.entity_id
_entity_poly.type
_entity_poly.pdbx_seq_one_letter_code
_entity_poly.pdbx_strand_id
1 'polypeptide(L)'
;MRGRSQAKTEAETIAIFHASTKPIARSAGRSYVAAAYRSGTKLVDIRTSLVHDYTRRGGVFSTEIMFPDGTSTERNALWNAAESAEKRKDGRTGREWIIALPAELDDGARQKLVSAFGIKLANLLPFQMIWQ
;
A
#
# COMPACT_ATOMS: atom_id res chain seq x y z
N MET A 1 -9.26 45.05 -35.42
CA MET A 1 -9.84 44.35 -34.26
C MET A 1 -10.92 43.38 -34.74
N ARG A 2 -10.72 42.07 -34.58
CA ARG A 2 -11.76 41.03 -34.46
C ARG A 2 -11.06 39.75 -33.99
N GLY A 3 -11.26 39.41 -32.72
CA GLY A 3 -10.54 38.36 -32.01
C GLY A 3 -10.91 36.97 -32.52
N ARG A 4 -9.88 36.14 -32.73
CA ARG A 4 -10.05 34.69 -32.88
C ARG A 4 -10.47 34.13 -31.51
N SER A 5 -11.72 33.71 -31.41
CA SER A 5 -12.21 32.90 -30.30
C SER A 5 -11.45 31.57 -30.31
N GLN A 6 -10.58 31.36 -29.30
CA GLN A 6 -10.05 30.03 -29.02
C GLN A 6 -11.14 29.25 -28.27
N ALA A 7 -11.83 28.38 -28.98
CA ALA A 7 -12.57 27.29 -28.34
C ALA A 7 -11.53 26.35 -27.73
N LYS A 8 -11.30 26.49 -26.43
CA LYS A 8 -10.47 25.59 -25.64
C LYS A 8 -11.24 24.28 -25.55
N THR A 9 -10.89 23.29 -26.37
CA THR A 9 -11.38 21.91 -26.22
C THR A 9 -10.94 21.45 -24.83
N GLU A 10 -11.88 21.40 -23.89
CA GLU A 10 -11.70 20.68 -22.63
C GLU A 10 -11.48 19.21 -23.00
N ALA A 11 -10.21 18.80 -22.98
CA ALA A 11 -9.86 17.40 -23.08
C ALA A 11 -10.44 16.70 -21.85
N GLU A 12 -11.54 15.99 -22.05
CA GLU A 12 -12.13 15.11 -21.05
C GLU A 12 -11.02 14.16 -20.58
N THR A 13 -10.56 14.32 -19.35
CA THR A 13 -9.43 13.54 -18.85
C THR A 13 -9.95 12.14 -18.55
N ILE A 14 -9.71 11.21 -19.48
CA ILE A 14 -10.07 9.81 -19.30
C ILE A 14 -9.30 9.26 -18.10
N ALA A 15 -10.03 8.76 -17.10
CA ALA A 15 -9.46 8.07 -15.97
C ALA A 15 -8.75 6.79 -16.44
N ILE A 16 -7.42 6.77 -16.38
CA ILE A 16 -6.63 5.58 -16.69
C ILE A 16 -6.61 4.69 -15.44
N PHE A 17 -7.40 3.62 -15.45
CA PHE A 17 -7.31 2.59 -14.42
C PHE A 17 -6.05 1.74 -14.65
N HIS A 18 -5.16 1.73 -13.65
CA HIS A 18 -4.01 0.84 -13.62
C HIS A 18 -3.95 0.17 -12.24
N ALA A 19 -4.01 -1.16 -12.22
CA ALA A 19 -3.80 -1.96 -11.02
C ALA A 19 -2.82 -3.09 -11.33
N SER A 20 -1.81 -3.27 -10.48
CA SER A 20 -0.85 -4.35 -10.58
C SER A 20 -0.63 -5.02 -9.22
N THR A 21 -0.29 -6.30 -9.21
CA THR A 21 -0.02 -7.03 -7.97
C THR A 21 1.29 -7.80 -8.05
N LYS A 22 2.03 -7.82 -6.93
CA LYS A 22 3.34 -8.48 -6.83
C LYS A 22 3.45 -9.21 -5.48
N PRO A 23 3.94 -10.47 -5.46
CA PRO A 23 4.17 -11.16 -4.21
C PRO A 23 5.36 -10.55 -3.45
N ILE A 24 5.27 -10.44 -2.13
CA ILE A 24 6.37 -10.01 -1.27
C ILE A 24 7.12 -11.25 -0.80
N ALA A 25 8.34 -11.41 -1.28
CA ALA A 25 9.21 -12.51 -0.88
C ALA A 25 9.79 -12.26 0.51
N ARG A 26 9.86 -13.32 1.30
CA ARG A 26 10.46 -13.31 2.65
C ARG A 26 11.97 -13.04 2.67
N SER A 27 12.66 -13.37 1.57
CA SER A 27 14.13 -13.44 1.53
C SER A 27 14.81 -12.21 2.12
N ALA A 28 15.71 -12.42 3.09
CA ALA A 28 16.63 -11.42 3.66
C ALA A 28 15.98 -10.08 4.08
N GLY A 29 14.79 -10.11 4.70
CA GLY A 29 14.15 -8.90 5.24
C GLY A 29 13.50 -7.99 4.19
N ARG A 30 13.32 -8.47 2.95
CA ARG A 30 12.66 -7.69 1.88
C ARG A 30 11.24 -7.26 2.24
N SER A 31 10.53 -8.05 3.03
CA SER A 31 9.21 -7.71 3.59
C SER A 31 9.27 -6.44 4.43
N TYR A 32 10.19 -6.37 5.41
CA TYR A 32 10.41 -5.21 6.26
C TYR A 32 10.86 -3.99 5.51
N VAL A 33 11.85 -4.13 4.61
CA VAL A 33 12.31 -3.04 3.76
C VAL A 33 11.13 -2.45 3.01
N ALA A 34 10.33 -3.30 2.37
CA ALA A 34 9.23 -2.86 1.54
C ALA A 34 8.07 -2.25 2.37
N ALA A 35 7.78 -2.81 3.55
CA ALA A 35 6.81 -2.27 4.49
C ALA A 35 7.21 -0.90 5.02
N ALA A 36 8.41 -0.80 5.62
CA ALA A 36 8.94 0.42 6.20
C ALA A 36 9.07 1.53 5.14
N TYR A 37 9.53 1.17 3.94
CA TYR A 37 9.61 2.09 2.81
C TYR A 37 8.22 2.64 2.44
N ARG A 38 7.22 1.78 2.21
CA ARG A 38 5.87 2.23 1.78
C ARG A 38 5.20 3.12 2.79
N SER A 39 5.33 2.79 4.07
CA SER A 39 4.72 3.57 5.13
C SER A 39 5.54 4.77 5.59
N GLY A 40 6.80 4.89 5.15
CA GLY A 40 7.70 5.92 5.67
C GLY A 40 7.92 5.79 7.18
N THR A 41 7.97 4.57 7.70
CA THR A 41 8.13 4.31 9.15
C THR A 41 9.44 3.59 9.46
N LYS A 42 9.78 3.54 10.74
CA LYS A 42 10.86 2.69 11.25
C LYS A 42 10.32 1.34 11.69
N LEU A 43 10.85 0.26 11.14
CA LEU A 43 10.52 -1.12 11.53
C LEU A 43 11.76 -1.89 11.97
N VAL A 44 11.57 -2.89 12.83
CA VAL A 44 12.63 -3.74 13.39
C VAL A 44 12.28 -5.20 13.13
N ASP A 45 13.14 -5.89 12.38
CA ASP A 45 13.09 -7.33 12.20
C ASP A 45 13.71 -8.00 13.43
N ILE A 46 12.89 -8.63 14.28
CA ILE A 46 13.37 -9.28 15.52
C ILE A 46 14.24 -10.50 15.19
N ARG A 47 13.99 -11.19 14.07
CA ARG A 47 14.71 -12.41 13.68
C ARG A 47 16.14 -12.11 13.25
N THR A 48 16.37 -10.99 12.57
CA THR A 48 17.72 -10.59 12.12
C THR A 48 18.31 -9.44 12.91
N SER A 49 17.56 -8.84 13.84
CA SER A 49 17.92 -7.61 14.56
C SER A 49 18.24 -6.43 13.62
N LEU A 50 17.70 -6.43 12.40
CA LEU A 50 17.90 -5.35 11.44
C LEU A 50 16.85 -4.26 11.64
N VAL A 51 17.29 -3.01 11.51
CA VAL A 51 16.43 -1.83 11.63
C VAL A 51 16.30 -1.17 10.26
N HIS A 52 15.06 -0.96 9.82
CA HIS A 52 14.73 -0.31 8.57
C HIS A 52 14.03 1.02 8.87
N ASP A 53 14.76 2.13 8.75
CA ASP A 53 14.26 3.46 9.08
C ASP A 53 14.04 4.30 7.81
N TYR A 54 12.76 4.51 7.47
CA TYR A 54 12.34 5.35 6.35
C TYR A 54 11.52 6.56 6.81
N THR A 55 11.68 7.00 8.06
CA THR A 55 10.98 8.15 8.64
C THR A 55 11.23 9.47 7.90
N ARG A 56 12.33 9.56 7.14
CA ARG A 56 12.68 10.72 6.32
C ARG A 56 12.01 10.74 4.94
N ARG A 57 11.20 9.73 4.62
CA ARG A 57 10.53 9.61 3.32
C ARG A 57 9.33 10.55 3.24
N GLY A 58 9.32 11.43 2.23
CA GLY A 58 8.16 12.25 1.87
C GLY A 58 7.23 11.55 0.87
N GLY A 59 6.08 12.16 0.62
CA GLY A 59 5.11 11.69 -0.38
C GLY A 59 4.19 10.56 0.08
N VAL A 60 4.22 10.22 1.37
CA VAL A 60 3.24 9.33 1.99
C VAL A 60 2.09 10.19 2.51
N PHE A 61 0.94 10.13 1.83
CA PHE A 61 -0.25 10.90 2.21
C PHE A 61 -0.94 10.31 3.44
N SER A 62 -1.20 9.01 3.41
CA SER A 62 -1.79 8.26 4.53
C SER A 62 -1.23 6.85 4.55
N THR A 63 -1.29 6.21 5.72
CA THR A 63 -0.97 4.79 5.88
C THR A 63 -1.92 4.19 6.90
N GLU A 64 -2.47 3.03 6.60
CA GLU A 64 -3.47 2.40 7.45
C GLU A 64 -3.15 0.90 7.58
N ILE A 65 -3.70 0.26 8.59
CA ILE A 65 -3.66 -1.19 8.77
C ILE A 65 -5.11 -1.61 8.96
N MET A 66 -5.58 -2.53 8.14
CA MET A 66 -6.98 -2.90 8.06
C MET A 66 -7.14 -4.40 8.26
N PHE A 67 -8.02 -4.78 9.19
CA PHE A 67 -8.47 -6.15 9.36
C PHE A 67 -9.97 -6.25 9.07
N PRO A 68 -10.44 -7.38 8.51
CA PRO A 68 -11.87 -7.57 8.21
C PRO A 68 -12.79 -7.41 9.42
N ASP A 69 -12.31 -7.80 10.60
CA ASP A 69 -13.02 -7.75 11.87
C ASP A 69 -12.89 -6.39 12.59
N GLY A 70 -12.22 -5.41 11.96
CA GLY A 70 -12.00 -4.09 12.54
C GLY A 70 -10.98 -4.06 13.67
N THR A 71 -10.25 -5.16 13.92
CA THR A 71 -9.13 -5.15 14.85
C THR A 71 -8.02 -4.22 14.37
N SER A 72 -7.16 -3.80 15.29
CA SER A 72 -5.98 -2.99 14.98
C SER A 72 -4.74 -3.62 15.58
N THR A 73 -3.59 -3.32 14.98
CA THR A 73 -2.31 -3.74 15.51
C THR A 73 -1.22 -2.77 15.06
N GLU A 74 -0.10 -2.81 15.78
CA GLU A 74 1.08 -2.04 15.42
C GLU A 74 1.78 -2.64 14.20
N ARG A 75 2.21 -1.78 13.27
CA ARG A 75 2.86 -2.21 12.02
C ARG A 75 4.07 -3.10 12.25
N ASN A 76 4.86 -2.81 13.27
CA ASN A 76 6.03 -3.62 13.57
C ASN A 76 5.63 -5.02 14.09
N ALA A 77 4.62 -5.09 14.96
CA ALA A 77 4.11 -6.36 15.48
C ALA A 77 3.54 -7.24 14.35
N LEU A 78 2.82 -6.61 13.45
CA LEU A 78 2.25 -7.24 12.27
C LEU A 78 3.26 -7.92 11.36
N TRP A 79 4.30 -7.19 10.95
CA TRP A 79 5.30 -7.73 10.05
C TRP A 79 6.18 -8.79 10.74
N ASN A 80 6.39 -8.67 12.06
CA ASN A 80 7.01 -9.75 12.85
C ASN A 80 6.14 -11.01 12.89
N ALA A 81 4.82 -10.86 13.07
CA ALA A 81 3.90 -12.00 13.05
C ALA A 81 3.86 -12.68 11.66
N ALA A 82 3.79 -11.89 10.58
CA ALA A 82 3.81 -12.41 9.21
C ALA A 82 5.11 -13.18 8.88
N GLU A 83 6.26 -12.66 9.32
CA GLU A 83 7.57 -13.29 9.14
C GLU A 83 7.78 -14.56 9.97
N SER A 84 7.17 -14.60 11.16
CA SER A 84 7.18 -15.77 12.05
C SER A 84 6.27 -16.89 11.53
N ALA A 85 5.10 -16.52 10.99
CA ALA A 85 4.15 -17.47 10.43
C ALA A 85 4.68 -18.21 9.19
N GLU A 86 5.51 -17.54 8.38
CA GLU A 86 6.13 -18.14 7.20
C GLU A 86 7.41 -18.91 7.55
N LYS A 87 7.34 -20.24 7.52
CA LYS A 87 8.46 -21.12 7.91
C LYS A 87 9.48 -21.32 6.81
N ARG A 88 9.07 -21.18 5.54
CA ARG A 88 9.96 -21.45 4.40
C ARG A 88 10.85 -20.26 4.07
N LYS A 89 12.10 -20.51 3.68
CA LYS A 89 13.06 -19.45 3.28
C LYS A 89 12.67 -18.75 1.98
N ASP A 90 11.98 -19.45 1.10
CA ASP A 90 11.47 -18.98 -0.20
C ASP A 90 9.99 -18.57 -0.14
N GLY A 91 9.42 -18.50 1.06
CA GLY A 91 8.01 -18.20 1.31
C GLY A 91 7.58 -16.78 0.91
N ARG A 92 6.29 -16.51 1.08
CA ARG A 92 5.66 -15.22 0.74
C ARG A 92 4.92 -14.70 1.95
N THR A 93 5.38 -13.56 2.49
CA THR A 93 4.81 -12.96 3.70
C THR A 93 3.63 -12.03 3.42
N GLY A 94 3.40 -11.70 2.16
CA GLY A 94 2.25 -10.91 1.75
C GLY A 94 2.22 -10.67 0.24
N ARG A 95 1.29 -9.82 -0.16
CA ARG A 95 1.11 -9.39 -1.54
C ARG A 95 0.88 -7.89 -1.59
N GLU A 96 1.62 -7.24 -2.47
CA GLU A 96 1.46 -5.83 -2.76
C GLU A 96 0.45 -5.64 -3.89
N TRP A 97 -0.41 -4.63 -3.74
CA TRP A 97 -1.26 -4.10 -4.79
C TRP A 97 -0.86 -2.65 -5.03
N ILE A 98 -0.62 -2.27 -6.28
CA ILE A 98 -0.32 -0.88 -6.68
C ILE A 98 -1.43 -0.44 -7.61
N ILE A 99 -2.12 0.65 -7.25
CA ILE A 99 -3.30 1.14 -7.95
C ILE A 99 -3.13 2.62 -8.23
N ALA A 100 -3.39 3.04 -9.46
CA ALA A 100 -3.54 4.44 -9.81
C ALA A 100 -4.93 4.92 -9.37
N LEU A 101 -4.97 5.96 -8.54
CA LEU A 101 -6.22 6.58 -8.13
C LEU A 101 -6.64 7.64 -9.17
N PRO A 102 -7.94 7.79 -9.44
CA PRO A 102 -8.41 8.82 -10.36
C PRO A 102 -8.02 10.22 -9.88
N ALA A 103 -7.54 11.05 -10.80
CA ALA A 103 -6.98 12.37 -10.50
C ALA A 103 -8.08 13.39 -10.18
N GLU A 104 -9.29 13.15 -10.65
CA GLU A 104 -10.50 13.93 -10.44
C GLU A 104 -11.05 13.81 -9.01
N LEU A 105 -10.64 12.78 -8.26
CA LEU A 105 -11.03 12.62 -6.86
C LEU A 105 -10.17 13.51 -5.96
N ASP A 106 -10.83 14.20 -5.03
CA ASP A 106 -10.13 14.87 -3.92
C ASP A 106 -9.47 13.86 -2.97
N ASP A 107 -8.61 14.36 -2.09
CA ASP A 107 -7.84 13.54 -1.16
C ASP A 107 -8.70 12.66 -0.24
N GLY A 108 -9.85 13.18 0.22
CA GLY A 108 -10.75 12.45 1.10
C GLY A 108 -11.48 11.32 0.36
N ALA A 109 -11.92 11.59 -0.88
CA ALA A 109 -12.52 10.58 -1.75
C ALA A 109 -11.52 9.50 -2.15
N ARG A 110 -10.28 9.88 -2.46
CA ARG A 110 -9.17 8.95 -2.71
C ARG A 110 -8.89 8.06 -1.50
N GLN A 111 -8.81 8.62 -0.30
CA GLN A 111 -8.60 7.85 0.92
C GLN A 111 -9.74 6.85 1.16
N LYS A 112 -11.00 7.30 1.09
CA LYS A 112 -12.17 6.41 1.24
C LYS A 112 -12.18 5.27 0.23
N LEU A 113 -11.82 5.55 -1.02
CA LEU A 113 -11.73 4.53 -2.08
C LEU A 113 -10.66 3.48 -1.75
N VAL A 114 -9.47 3.91 -1.32
CA VAL A 114 -8.39 3.01 -0.92
C VAL A 114 -8.79 2.16 0.29
N SER A 115 -9.40 2.76 1.33
CA SER A 115 -9.81 2.02 2.52
C SER A 115 -10.92 1.01 2.22
N ALA A 116 -11.91 1.38 1.39
CA ALA A 116 -12.94 0.44 0.94
C ALA A 116 -12.34 -0.72 0.13
N PHE A 117 -11.38 -0.43 -0.75
CA PHE A 117 -10.68 -1.45 -1.52
C PHE A 117 -9.86 -2.38 -0.62
N GLY A 118 -9.10 -1.84 0.34
CA GLY A 118 -8.31 -2.62 1.31
C GLY A 118 -9.16 -3.57 2.14
N ILE A 119 -10.30 -3.10 2.68
CA ILE A 119 -11.25 -3.94 3.41
C ILE A 119 -11.87 -5.01 2.50
N LYS A 120 -12.24 -4.66 1.27
CA LYS A 120 -12.81 -5.65 0.33
C LYS A 120 -11.80 -6.77 0.04
N LEU A 121 -10.54 -6.42 -0.15
CA LEU A 121 -9.46 -7.37 -0.35
C LEU A 121 -9.23 -8.27 0.86
N ALA A 122 -9.19 -7.71 2.06
CA ALA A 122 -9.00 -8.46 3.30
C ALA A 122 -10.12 -9.49 3.52
N ASN A 123 -11.36 -9.16 3.11
CA ASN A 123 -12.49 -10.09 3.14
C ASN A 123 -12.42 -11.20 2.06
N LEU A 124 -11.90 -10.88 0.87
CA LEU A 124 -11.88 -11.83 -0.26
C LEU A 124 -10.70 -12.80 -0.21
N LEU A 125 -9.59 -12.43 0.43
CA LEU A 125 -8.38 -13.23 0.49
C LEU A 125 -8.02 -13.64 1.93
N PRO A 126 -8.81 -14.57 2.54
CA PRO A 126 -8.61 -14.96 3.93
C PRO A 126 -7.25 -15.63 4.22
N PHE A 127 -6.46 -15.98 3.19
CA PHE A 127 -5.12 -16.58 3.33
C PHE A 127 -3.96 -15.76 2.74
N GLN A 128 -4.22 -14.56 2.21
CA GLN A 128 -3.18 -13.67 1.66
C GLN A 128 -3.51 -12.24 2.08
N MET A 129 -3.08 -11.88 3.28
CA MET A 129 -3.26 -10.56 3.88
C MET A 129 -2.63 -9.50 2.97
N ILE A 130 -3.44 -8.56 2.48
CA ILE A 130 -3.01 -7.48 1.59
C ILE A 130 -2.65 -6.27 2.43
N TRP A 131 -1.44 -5.75 2.20
CA TRP A 131 -0.89 -4.59 2.89
C TRP A 131 -0.66 -3.46 1.89
N GLN A 132 -1.31 -2.31 2.13
CA GLN A 132 -0.85 -0.98 1.75
C GLN A 132 -1.05 -0.06 2.95
#